data_AF-A0A4Y8UFP5-F1
#
_entry.id   AF-A0A4Y8UFP5-F1
#
_cell.length_a   1.000
_cell.length_b   1.000
_cell.length_c   1.000
_cell.angle_alpha   90.00
_cell.angle_beta   90.00
_cell.angle_gamma   90.00
#
_symmetry.space_group_name_H-M   'P 1'
#
loop_
_entity.id
_entity.type
_entity.pdbx_description
1 polymer ?
#
loop_
_entity_poly.entity_id
_entity_poly.type
_entity_poly.pdbx_seq_one_letter_code
_entity_poly.pdbx_strand_id
1 'polypeptide(L)'
;MDLALSIARSYYQYHVPVREIMAKMSISSTSVYRILGNFATNNPQIVEEMKQNATPESLSQENIELKKRLAAMEQELHEAKMAAAAYNKMIDIAERLYKIPVRKKSGPKQ
;
A
#
# COMPACT_ATOMS: atom_id res chain seq x y z
N MET A 1 -7.33 -0.52 10.77
CA MET A 1 -8.30 0.21 9.94
C MET A 1 -9.68 -0.18 10.39
N ASP A 2 -10.54 0.78 10.68
CA ASP A 2 -11.93 0.52 11.09
C ASP A 2 -12.73 -0.13 9.94
N LEU A 3 -13.44 -1.20 10.25
CA LEU A 3 -14.19 -2.02 9.29
C LEU A 3 -15.38 -1.24 8.71
N ALA A 4 -16.04 -0.40 9.51
CA ALA A 4 -17.17 0.39 9.04
C ALA A 4 -16.73 1.42 7.99
N LEU A 5 -15.60 2.09 8.27
CA LEU A 5 -15.00 3.06 7.35
C LEU A 5 -14.56 2.43 6.02
N SER A 6 -13.97 1.23 6.03
CA SER A 6 -13.52 0.56 4.79
C SER A 6 -14.69 0.15 3.90
N ILE A 7 -15.78 -0.35 4.52
CA ILE A 7 -17.04 -0.68 3.83
C ILE A 7 -17.67 0.59 3.24
N ALA A 8 -17.73 1.68 4.02
CA ALA A 8 -18.30 2.95 3.58
C ALA A 8 -17.54 3.55 2.39
N ARG A 9 -16.20 3.58 2.42
CA ARG A 9 -15.38 4.03 1.27
C ARG A 9 -15.60 3.16 0.03
N SER A 10 -15.58 1.84 0.20
CA SER A 10 -15.80 0.90 -0.90
C SER A 10 -17.14 1.13 -1.60
N TYR A 11 -18.18 1.44 -0.82
CA TYR A 11 -19.52 1.66 -1.34
C TYR A 11 -19.74 3.07 -1.91
N TYR A 12 -19.41 4.12 -1.14
CA TYR A 12 -19.71 5.50 -1.52
C TYR A 12 -18.68 6.14 -2.45
N GLN A 13 -17.38 5.83 -2.27
CA GLN A 13 -16.29 6.46 -3.02
C GLN A 13 -15.89 5.64 -4.25
N TYR A 14 -15.74 4.32 -4.08
CA TYR A 14 -15.26 3.44 -5.15
C TYR A 14 -16.38 2.73 -5.90
N HIS A 15 -17.64 2.93 -5.50
CA HIS A 15 -18.84 2.32 -6.12
C HIS A 15 -18.74 0.81 -6.35
N VAL A 16 -18.06 0.11 -5.43
CA VAL A 16 -17.88 -1.34 -5.49
C VAL A 16 -19.22 -2.01 -5.18
N PRO A 17 -19.69 -2.98 -5.99
CA PRO A 17 -20.94 -3.66 -5.73
C PRO A 17 -20.88 -4.41 -4.41
N VAL A 18 -21.98 -4.41 -3.65
CA VAL A 18 -22.06 -5.05 -2.32
C VAL A 18 -21.60 -6.50 -2.33
N ARG A 19 -21.84 -7.23 -3.42
CA ARG A 19 -21.34 -8.60 -3.60
C ARG A 19 -19.83 -8.73 -3.47
N GLU A 20 -19.09 -7.80 -4.05
CA GLU A 20 -17.63 -7.78 -3.98
C GLU A 20 -17.14 -7.32 -2.60
N ILE A 21 -17.85 -6.39 -1.95
CA ILE A 21 -17.58 -5.99 -0.56
C ILE A 21 -17.75 -7.18 0.39
N MET A 22 -18.83 -7.96 0.22
CA MET A 22 -19.05 -9.19 0.99
C MET A 22 -17.91 -10.17 0.83
N ALA A 23 -17.45 -10.39 -0.40
CA ALA A 23 -16.36 -11.32 -0.69
C ALA A 23 -15.02 -10.85 -0.10
N LYS A 24 -14.69 -9.56 -0.25
CA LYS A 24 -13.44 -8.99 0.28
C LYS A 24 -13.40 -8.97 1.80
N MET A 25 -14.52 -8.63 2.44
CA MET A 25 -14.58 -8.42 3.89
C MET A 25 -15.11 -9.64 4.66
N SER A 26 -15.57 -10.69 3.97
CA SER A 26 -16.16 -11.90 4.56
C SER A 26 -17.37 -11.64 5.47
N ILE A 27 -18.29 -10.78 5.01
CA ILE A 27 -19.47 -10.33 5.78
C ILE A 27 -20.75 -10.54 4.98
N SER A 28 -21.87 -10.84 5.65
CA SER A 28 -23.18 -10.98 5.01
C SER A 28 -23.73 -9.65 4.48
N SER A 29 -24.55 -9.69 3.43
CA SER A 29 -25.14 -8.47 2.84
C SER A 29 -25.91 -7.64 3.88
N THR A 30 -26.66 -8.33 4.75
CA THR A 30 -27.42 -7.69 5.84
C THR A 30 -26.51 -6.89 6.76
N SER A 31 -25.37 -7.46 7.12
CA SER A 31 -24.38 -6.78 7.95
C SER A 31 -23.75 -5.60 7.21
N VAL A 32 -23.48 -5.71 5.92
CA VAL A 32 -22.99 -4.59 5.10
C VAL A 32 -23.98 -3.43 5.10
N TYR A 33 -25.26 -3.66 4.79
CA TYR A 33 -26.27 -2.60 4.78
C TYR A 33 -26.51 -1.99 6.16
N ARG A 34 -26.51 -2.81 7.22
CA ARG A 34 -26.63 -2.33 8.59
C ARG A 34 -25.46 -1.41 8.96
N ILE A 35 -24.23 -1.81 8.62
CA ILE A 35 -23.03 -1.00 8.86
C ILE A 35 -23.10 0.31 8.08
N LEU A 36 -23.46 0.27 6.79
CA LEU A 36 -23.62 1.47 5.96
C LEU A 36 -24.67 2.43 6.53
N GLY A 37 -25.82 1.91 6.97
CA GLY A 37 -26.87 2.71 7.60
C GLY A 37 -26.39 3.38 8.87
N ASN A 38 -25.83 2.62 9.80
CA ASN A 38 -25.29 3.15 11.05
C ASN A 38 -24.17 4.17 10.80
N PHE A 39 -23.29 3.90 9.83
CA PHE A 39 -22.19 4.79 9.48
C PHE A 39 -22.69 6.12 8.93
N ALA A 40 -23.67 6.10 8.02
CA ALA A 40 -24.25 7.30 7.44
C ALA A 40 -25.03 8.14 8.48
N THR A 41 -25.72 7.49 9.42
CA THR A 41 -26.40 8.19 10.51
C THR A 41 -25.42 8.84 11.48
N ASN A 42 -24.34 8.14 11.83
CA ASN A 42 -23.36 8.64 12.79
C ASN A 42 -22.40 9.69 12.19
N ASN A 43 -22.15 9.62 10.87
CA ASN A 43 -21.13 10.44 10.20
C ASN A 43 -21.63 11.00 8.87
N PRO A 44 -22.67 11.87 8.86
CA PRO A 44 -23.26 12.38 7.63
C PRO A 44 -22.25 13.19 6.78
N GLN A 45 -21.44 14.04 7.41
CA GLN A 45 -20.43 14.86 6.73
C GLN A 45 -19.39 14.02 5.98
N ILE A 46 -18.91 12.95 6.61
CA ILE A 46 -17.91 12.03 6.02
C ILE A 46 -18.49 11.33 4.77
N VAL A 47 -19.77 10.96 4.81
CA VAL A 47 -20.44 10.33 3.67
C VAL A 47 -20.61 11.32 2.50
N GLU A 48 -20.87 12.58 2.78
CA GLU A 48 -20.92 13.63 1.75
C GLU A 48 -19.55 13.83 1.08
N GLU A 49 -18.48 13.92 1.86
CA GLU A 49 -17.11 14.00 1.34
C GLU A 49 -16.76 12.79 0.48
N MET A 50 -17.11 11.57 0.91
CA MET A 50 -16.87 10.35 0.13
C MET A 50 -17.57 10.37 -1.22
N LYS A 51 -18.80 10.90 -1.27
CA LYS A 51 -19.56 11.04 -2.52
C LYS A 51 -18.97 12.11 -3.44
N GLN A 52 -18.44 13.20 -2.88
CA GLN A 52 -17.79 14.26 -3.66
C GLN A 52 -16.47 13.78 -4.28
N ASN A 53 -15.69 13.03 -3.51
CA ASN A 53 -14.43 12.40 -3.94
C ASN A 53 -14.62 11.16 -4.83
N ALA A 54 -15.87 10.78 -5.13
CA ALA A 54 -16.20 9.72 -6.09
C ALA A 54 -16.25 10.23 -7.54
N THR A 55 -16.01 11.53 -7.76
CA THR A 55 -16.00 12.11 -9.11
C THR A 55 -14.88 11.49 -9.95
N PRO A 56 -15.11 11.15 -11.24
CA PRO A 56 -14.09 10.55 -12.10
C PRO A 56 -12.80 11.37 -12.18
N GLU A 57 -12.91 12.69 -12.09
CA GLU A 57 -11.79 13.62 -12.13
C GLU A 57 -10.91 13.52 -10.87
N SER A 58 -11.50 13.49 -9.69
CA SER A 58 -10.75 13.38 -8.42
C SER A 58 -10.04 12.04 -8.30
N LEU A 59 -10.72 10.94 -8.65
CA LEU A 59 -10.11 9.60 -8.70
C LEU A 59 -8.98 9.52 -9.73
N SER A 60 -9.10 10.19 -10.88
CA SER A 60 -8.06 10.24 -11.90
C SER A 60 -6.81 10.99 -11.41
N GLN A 61 -7.00 12.14 -10.77
CA GLN A 61 -5.91 12.93 -10.19
C GLN A 61 -5.18 12.16 -9.09
N GLU A 62 -5.92 11.52 -8.18
CA GLU A 62 -5.35 10.67 -7.12
C GLU A 62 -4.50 9.53 -7.74
N ASN A 63 -5.01 8.87 -8.78
CA ASN A 63 -4.27 7.82 -9.49
C ASN A 63 -2.96 8.33 -10.12
N ILE A 64 -2.98 9.52 -10.73
CA ILE A 64 -1.77 10.13 -11.32
C ILE A 64 -0.74 10.40 -10.23
N GLU A 65 -1.17 10.98 -9.10
CA GLU A 65 -0.28 11.28 -7.99
C GLU A 65 0.31 10.00 -7.35
N LEU A 66 -0.53 8.98 -7.13
CA LEU A 66 -0.10 7.69 -6.62
C LEU A 66 0.94 7.03 -7.53
N LYS A 67 0.72 7.04 -8.86
CA LYS A 67 1.70 6.53 -9.83
C LYS A 67 3.02 7.29 -9.77
N LYS A 68 2.98 8.61 -9.59
CA LYS A 68 4.18 9.45 -9.46
C LYS A 68 4.99 9.09 -8.22
N ARG A 69 4.31 8.90 -7.09
CA ARG A 69 4.95 8.48 -5.83
C ARG A 69 5.54 7.06 -5.93
N LEU A 70 4.81 6.14 -6.56
CA LEU A 70 5.32 4.78 -6.82
C LEU A 70 6.59 4.81 -7.66
N ALA A 71 6.61 5.56 -8.77
CA ALA A 71 7.79 5.69 -9.61
C ALA A 71 9.01 6.25 -8.85
N ALA A 72 8.79 7.27 -8.01
CA ALA A 72 9.86 7.82 -7.16
C ALA A 72 10.40 6.79 -6.15
N MET A 73 9.50 6.08 -5.45
CA MET A 73 9.90 5.02 -4.51
C MET A 73 10.63 3.87 -5.20
N GLU A 74 10.18 3.46 -6.38
CA GLU A 74 10.86 2.42 -7.17
C GLU A 74 12.27 2.84 -7.59
N GLN A 75 12.45 4.12 -7.94
CA GLN A 75 13.76 4.67 -8.27
C GLN A 75 14.69 4.68 -7.04
N GLU A 76 14.24 5.19 -5.89
CA GLU A 76 15.04 5.17 -4.65
C GLU A 76 15.46 3.74 -4.27
N LEU A 77 14.54 2.79 -4.40
CA LEU A 77 14.79 1.38 -4.13
C LEU A 77 15.80 0.80 -5.11
N HIS A 78 15.71 1.15 -6.39
CA HIS A 78 16.68 0.73 -7.41
C HIS A 78 18.08 1.27 -7.10
N GLU A 79 18.20 2.55 -6.79
CA GLU A 79 19.47 3.20 -6.43
C GLU A 79 20.10 2.56 -5.19
N ALA A 80 19.32 2.30 -4.15
CA ALA A 80 19.78 1.63 -2.93
C ALA A 80 20.29 0.20 -3.22
N LYS A 81 19.58 -0.56 -4.07
CA LYS A 81 20.02 -1.90 -4.49
C LYS A 81 21.31 -1.85 -5.29
N MET A 82 21.45 -0.89 -6.20
CA MET A 82 22.65 -0.70 -7.00
C MET A 82 23.85 -0.32 -6.14
N ALA A 83 23.68 0.59 -5.18
CA ALA A 83 24.71 0.94 -4.20
C ALA A 83 25.14 -0.29 -3.38
N ALA A 84 24.18 -1.06 -2.84
CA ALA A 84 24.47 -2.29 -2.12
C ALA A 84 25.25 -3.31 -2.98
N ALA A 85 24.88 -3.49 -4.25
CA ALA A 85 25.59 -4.36 -5.17
C ALA A 85 27.02 -3.87 -5.46
N ALA A 86 27.21 -2.56 -5.62
CA ALA A 86 28.54 -1.96 -5.80
C ALA A 86 29.42 -2.17 -4.56
N TYR A 87 28.89 -1.93 -3.35
CA TYR A 87 29.62 -2.18 -2.10
C TYR A 87 30.02 -3.64 -1.94
N ASN A 88 29.13 -4.59 -2.26
CA ASN A 88 29.47 -6.02 -2.24
C ASN A 88 30.62 -6.34 -3.20
N LYS A 89 30.59 -5.82 -4.43
CA LYS A 89 31.70 -6.02 -5.38
C LYS A 89 33.01 -5.39 -4.90
N MET A 90 32.96 -4.22 -4.27
CA MET A 90 34.15 -3.59 -3.69
C MET A 90 34.75 -4.44 -2.56
N ILE A 91 33.91 -5.04 -1.72
CA ILE A 91 34.33 -5.99 -0.69
C ILE A 91 35.02 -7.19 -1.35
N ASP A 92 34.42 -7.80 -2.37
CA ASP A 92 35.01 -8.95 -3.08
C ASP A 92 36.39 -8.62 -3.67
N ILE A 93 36.55 -7.41 -4.24
CA ILE A 93 37.83 -6.94 -4.77
C ILE A 93 38.85 -6.76 -3.65
N ALA A 94 38.47 -6.13 -2.53
CA ALA A 94 39.36 -5.89 -1.40
C ALA A 94 39.83 -7.20 -0.75
N GLU A 95 38.92 -8.15 -0.53
CA GLU A 95 39.27 -9.47 0.02
C GLU A 95 40.22 -10.23 -0.92
N ARG A 96 40.03 -10.13 -2.24
CA ARG A 96 40.91 -10.75 -3.24
C ARG A 96 42.31 -10.14 -3.26
N LEU A 97 42.41 -8.82 -3.21
CA LEU A 97 43.69 -8.10 -3.32
C LEU A 97 44.51 -8.18 -2.03
N TYR A 98 43.87 -7.93 -0.89
CA TYR A 98 44.55 -7.82 0.41
C TYR A 98 44.56 -9.12 1.21
N LYS A 99 43.82 -10.15 0.77
CA LYS A 99 43.72 -11.47 1.43
C LYS A 99 43.30 -11.39 2.91
N ILE A 100 42.58 -10.33 3.28
CA ILE A 100 42.00 -10.12 4.62
C ILE A 100 40.48 -10.20 4.48
N PRO A 101 39.77 -10.95 5.34
CA PRO A 101 38.31 -10.98 5.32
C PRO A 101 37.75 -9.66 5.84
N VAL A 102 36.97 -8.96 5.01
CA VAL A 102 36.29 -7.70 5.35
C VAL A 102 34.84 -7.99 5.73
N ARG A 103 34.22 -8.97 5.08
CA ARG A 103 32.86 -9.40 5.40
C ARG A 103 32.86 -10.24 6.68
N LYS A 104 31.92 -9.96 7.58
CA LYS A 104 31.68 -10.81 8.75
C LYS A 104 31.24 -12.19 8.26
N LYS A 105 31.94 -13.26 8.64
CA LYS A 105 31.51 -14.63 8.33
C LYS A 105 30.15 -14.85 9.00
N SER A 106 29.10 -14.94 8.20
CA SER A 106 27.75 -15.20 8.67
C SER A 106 27.62 -16.67 9.08
N GLY A 107 27.63 -16.92 10.39
CA GLY A 107 27.27 -18.20 11.01
C GLY A 107 28.37 -18.87 11.85
N PRO A 108 28.03 -19.45 13.03
CA PRO A 108 28.89 -20.46 13.65
C PRO A 108 28.98 -21.69 12.74
N LYS A 109 30.16 -22.30 12.64
CA LYS A 109 30.32 -23.62 12.04
C LYS A 109 29.43 -24.60 12.82
N GLN A 110 28.42 -25.17 12.15
CA GLN A 110 27.75 -26.37 12.65
C GLN A 110 28.68 -27.58 12.48
#